data_AF-A0A353Q131-F1
#
_entry.id   AF-A0A353Q131-F1
#
_cell.length_a   1.000
_cell.length_b   1.000
_cell.length_c   1.000
_cell.angle_alpha   90.00
_cell.angle_beta   90.00
_cell.angle_gamma   90.00
#
_symmetry.space_group_name_H-M   'P 1'
#
loop_
_entity.id
_entity.type
_entity.pdbx_description
1 polymer ?
#
loop_
_entity_poly.entity_id
_entity_poly.type
_entity_poly.pdbx_seq_one_letter_code
_entity_poly.pdbx_strand_id
1 'polypeptide(L)'
;GFGKPTGIDYPGEQSGIIKPLKEVGPVELANESFGQGISVTLIQYITALSAIANDGKLMQPHLAKQIVYTDENDKVTETKDIKPKFVRQVISKENSELMREMLEDVVTKGAGKKAYIEGYHIGGKTGTAEKAINGKYDTTGKYISTFACIAPCNDPKIAVVLSIDEPDPSNYYSGSNAAPLTKILLEDIFRYLNMEPDLGENKEVVKEVTIPEMRGKSIADAEKILSNLNLNFEITGSGSIINDVNPKPGVAVKENTKINLIADNSQKINSDVAVPDFNEKTQKEILDEANALGIKVVFSGDGIGVSQDIQPKTIVSKGTTVKVILEKPEN
;
A
#
# COMPACT_ATOMS: atom_id res chain seq x y z
N GLY A 1 21.78 12.00 9.24
CA GLY A 1 20.69 12.36 8.33
C GLY A 1 19.81 13.29 9.12
N PHE A 2 18.96 12.72 9.97
CA PHE A 2 18.11 13.48 10.87
C PHE A 2 18.89 14.21 11.98
N GLY A 3 18.34 15.33 12.43
CA GLY A 3 18.93 16.21 13.45
C GLY A 3 20.10 17.06 12.94
N LYS A 4 20.46 16.98 11.64
CA LYS A 4 21.53 17.77 11.03
C LYS A 4 21.12 18.23 9.62
N PRO A 5 21.49 19.44 9.19
CA PRO A 5 21.31 19.85 7.80
C PRO A 5 21.92 18.82 6.83
N THR A 6 21.24 18.56 5.72
CA THR A 6 21.71 17.68 4.65
C THR A 6 22.86 18.30 3.86
N GLY A 7 22.96 19.64 3.88
CA GLY A 7 23.89 20.39 3.07
C GLY A 7 23.39 20.62 1.65
N ILE A 8 22.07 20.60 1.44
CA ILE A 8 21.49 21.04 0.17
C ILE A 8 21.98 22.46 -0.15
N ASP A 9 22.24 22.72 -1.43
CA ASP A 9 22.66 24.02 -1.96
C ASP A 9 21.48 25.02 -2.05
N TYR A 10 20.68 25.08 -1.00
CA TYR A 10 19.54 25.98 -0.85
C TYR A 10 19.54 26.64 0.55
N PRO A 11 19.34 27.96 0.65
CA PRO A 11 19.39 28.66 1.93
C PRO A 11 18.23 28.29 2.87
N GLY A 12 18.45 28.45 4.18
CA GLY A 12 17.38 28.30 5.19
C GLY A 12 17.07 26.86 5.61
N GLU A 13 17.94 25.90 5.28
CA GLU A 13 17.76 24.50 5.70
C GLU A 13 17.68 24.36 7.24
N GLN A 14 16.62 23.69 7.70
CA GLN A 14 16.43 23.36 9.12
C GLN A 14 17.02 21.98 9.45
N SER A 15 17.48 21.82 10.68
CA SER A 15 18.09 20.56 11.16
C SER A 15 17.07 19.48 11.58
N GLY A 16 15.79 19.83 11.69
CA GLY A 16 14.82 19.02 12.42
C GLY A 16 15.07 19.03 13.94
N ILE A 17 14.28 18.25 14.67
CA ILE A 17 14.32 18.12 16.13
C ILE A 17 14.42 16.63 16.47
N ILE A 18 15.56 16.23 17.05
CA ILE A 18 15.83 14.87 17.51
C ILE A 18 16.32 14.97 18.95
N LYS A 19 15.81 14.11 19.85
CA LYS A 19 16.27 14.09 21.23
C LYS A 19 17.72 13.58 21.31
N PRO A 20 18.57 14.18 22.16
CA PRO A 20 19.89 13.62 22.43
C PRO A 20 19.77 12.19 22.96
N LEU A 21 20.64 11.27 22.53
CA LEU A 21 20.56 9.85 22.90
C LEU A 21 20.49 9.60 24.43
N LYS A 22 21.14 10.45 25.23
CA LYS A 22 21.10 10.41 26.71
C LYS A 22 19.71 10.67 27.32
N GLU A 23 18.80 11.27 26.55
CA GLU A 23 17.43 11.61 26.90
C GLU A 23 16.41 10.67 26.24
N VAL A 24 16.87 9.70 25.44
CA VAL A 24 16.01 8.68 24.80
C VAL A 24 15.79 7.55 25.81
N GLY A 25 14.64 7.59 26.48
CA GLY A 25 14.15 6.49 27.31
C GLY A 25 13.43 5.43 26.49
N PRO A 26 12.85 4.39 27.15
CA PRO A 26 12.10 3.34 26.46
C PRO A 26 10.88 3.86 25.67
N VAL A 27 10.21 4.90 26.17
CA VAL A 27 9.03 5.50 25.54
C VAL A 27 9.43 6.28 24.29
N GLU A 28 10.49 7.10 24.39
CA GLU A 28 11.06 7.78 23.23
C GLU A 28 11.49 6.76 22.18
N LEU A 29 12.29 5.77 22.56
CA LEU A 29 12.80 4.76 21.62
C LEU A 29 11.68 4.07 20.84
N ALA A 30 10.59 3.71 21.54
CA ALA A 30 9.41 3.13 20.89
C ALA A 30 8.78 4.12 19.90
N ASN A 31 8.48 5.35 20.34
CA ASN A 31 7.84 6.37 19.50
C ASN A 31 8.67 6.73 18.27
N GLU A 32 9.98 6.90 18.43
CA GLU A 32 10.87 7.28 17.33
C GLU A 32 10.92 6.19 16.23
N SER A 33 10.71 4.92 16.60
CA SER A 33 10.76 3.78 15.66
C SER A 33 9.66 3.82 14.60
N PHE A 34 8.51 4.41 14.91
CA PHE A 34 7.40 4.64 13.97
C PHE A 34 7.24 6.11 13.57
N GLY A 35 8.25 6.95 13.85
CA GLY A 35 8.33 8.32 13.37
C GLY A 35 7.64 9.36 14.25
N GLN A 36 7.29 9.01 15.49
CA GLN A 36 6.70 9.92 16.47
C GLN A 36 7.75 10.42 17.47
N GLY A 37 7.55 11.62 18.03
CA GLY A 37 8.51 12.23 18.95
C GLY A 37 9.80 12.79 18.30
N ILE A 38 9.91 12.69 16.97
CA ILE A 38 10.94 13.32 16.15
C ILE A 38 10.32 14.29 15.16
N SER A 39 11.10 15.28 14.73
CA SER A 39 10.72 16.16 13.62
C SER A 39 11.85 16.19 12.60
N VAL A 40 11.50 15.94 11.34
CA VAL A 40 12.45 15.91 10.23
C VAL A 40 11.95 16.81 9.11
N THR A 41 12.86 17.35 8.30
CA THR A 41 12.48 18.07 7.09
C THR A 41 12.19 17.07 5.96
N LEU A 42 11.35 17.44 4.99
CA LEU A 42 11.11 16.59 3.81
C LEU A 42 12.40 16.30 3.04
N ILE A 43 13.35 17.24 3.00
CA ILE A 43 14.65 17.02 2.34
C ILE A 43 15.50 15.99 3.10
N GLN A 44 15.48 15.99 4.44
CA GLN A 44 16.12 14.92 5.21
C GLN A 44 15.45 13.57 4.96
N TYR A 45 14.12 13.56 4.89
CA TYR A 45 13.36 12.32 4.69
C TYR A 45 13.63 11.70 3.31
N ILE A 46 13.49 12.46 2.23
CA ILE A 46 13.78 11.96 0.88
C ILE A 46 15.26 11.60 0.71
N THR A 47 16.19 12.28 1.39
CA THR A 47 17.61 11.92 1.39
C THR A 47 17.84 10.56 2.08
N ALA A 48 17.14 10.29 3.17
CA ALA A 48 17.20 8.99 3.85
C ALA A 48 16.58 7.87 2.98
N LEU A 49 15.42 8.12 2.37
CA LEU A 49 14.79 7.19 1.42
C LEU A 49 15.71 6.90 0.21
N SER A 50 16.36 7.94 -0.31
CA SER A 50 17.30 7.82 -1.44
C SER A 50 18.52 6.97 -1.09
N ALA A 51 18.93 6.89 0.18
CA ALA A 51 19.97 5.95 0.59
C ALA A 51 19.53 4.49 0.47
N ILE A 52 18.25 4.18 0.77
CA ILE A 52 17.66 2.84 0.55
C ILE A 52 17.56 2.53 -0.95
N ALA A 53 17.22 3.54 -1.75
CA ALA A 53 17.21 3.44 -3.21
C ALA A 53 18.61 3.15 -3.78
N ASN A 54 19.66 3.73 -3.18
CA ASN A 54 21.03 3.76 -3.69
C ASN A 54 21.98 2.81 -2.93
N ASP A 55 21.56 1.57 -2.71
CA ASP A 55 22.36 0.50 -2.09
C ASP A 55 23.00 0.87 -0.74
N GLY A 56 22.26 1.62 0.08
CA GLY A 56 22.68 2.08 1.38
C GLY A 56 23.63 3.27 1.37
N LYS A 57 23.89 3.90 0.21
CA LYS A 57 24.79 5.06 0.09
C LYS A 57 24.03 6.37 0.29
N LEU A 58 24.35 7.05 1.38
CA LEU A 58 23.84 8.39 1.64
C LEU A 58 24.58 9.40 0.76
N MET A 59 23.82 10.16 -0.05
CA MET A 59 24.32 11.21 -0.93
C MET A 59 23.91 12.58 -0.38
N GLN A 60 24.68 13.62 -0.71
CA GLN A 60 24.26 15.01 -0.48
C GLN A 60 23.23 15.39 -1.56
N PRO A 61 22.04 15.87 -1.20
CA PRO A 61 21.07 16.36 -2.18
C PRO A 61 21.53 17.69 -2.79
N HIS A 62 21.15 17.91 -4.05
CA HIS A 62 21.44 19.13 -4.81
C HIS A 62 20.18 19.59 -5.54
N LEU A 63 19.87 20.87 -5.45
CA LEU A 63 18.86 21.54 -6.26
C LEU A 63 19.45 22.06 -7.57
N ALA A 64 20.67 22.60 -7.52
CA ALA A 64 21.33 23.16 -8.69
C ALA A 64 22.07 22.07 -9.49
N LYS A 65 21.94 22.12 -10.82
CA LYS A 65 22.65 21.21 -11.75
C LYS A 65 24.04 21.74 -12.11
N GLN A 66 24.13 23.04 -12.38
CA GLN A 66 25.35 23.70 -12.84
C GLN A 66 25.29 25.19 -12.54
N ILE A 67 26.46 25.82 -12.40
CA ILE A 67 26.62 27.27 -12.33
C ILE A 67 27.24 27.74 -13.64
N VAL A 68 26.55 28.60 -14.37
CA VAL A 68 27.02 29.18 -15.65
C VAL A 68 27.50 30.60 -15.38
N TYR A 69 28.75 30.88 -15.73
CA TYR A 69 29.34 32.21 -15.65
C TYR A 69 29.29 32.85 -17.03
N THR A 70 28.85 34.10 -17.10
CA THR A 70 28.80 34.91 -18.32
C THR A 70 29.64 36.17 -18.15
N ASP A 71 30.14 36.71 -19.26
CA ASP A 71 30.72 38.05 -19.28
C ASP A 71 29.63 39.15 -19.34
N GLU A 72 30.06 40.41 -19.44
CA GLU A 72 29.17 41.58 -19.55
C GLU A 72 28.28 41.59 -20.80
N ASN A 73 28.55 40.73 -21.78
CA ASN A 73 27.80 40.58 -23.03
C ASN A 73 27.00 39.27 -23.07
N ASP A 74 26.72 38.66 -21.91
CA ASP A 74 26.01 37.37 -21.76
C ASP A 74 26.69 36.16 -22.44
N LYS A 75 27.97 36.27 -22.80
CA LYS A 75 28.71 35.14 -23.38
C LYS A 75 29.17 34.20 -22.27
N VAL A 76 28.86 32.91 -22.40
CA VAL A 76 29.32 31.87 -21.46
C VAL A 76 30.85 31.82 -21.43
N THR A 77 31.43 32.03 -20.25
CA THR A 77 32.88 31.99 -20.01
C THR A 77 33.30 30.73 -19.28
N GLU A 78 32.47 30.24 -18.37
CA GLU A 78 32.73 29.04 -17.57
C GLU A 78 31.40 28.34 -17.23
N THR A 79 31.42 27.01 -17.11
CA THR A 79 30.30 26.25 -16.55
C THR A 79 30.84 25.25 -15.54
N LYS A 80 30.32 25.30 -14.32
CA LYS A 80 30.67 24.37 -13.24
C LYS A 80 29.51 23.45 -12.96
N ASP A 81 29.66 22.18 -13.35
CA ASP A 81 28.71 21.13 -12.99
C ASP A 81 28.77 20.83 -11.49
N ILE A 82 27.59 20.64 -10.89
CA ILE A 82 27.46 20.13 -9.54
C ILE A 82 27.39 18.61 -9.62
N LYS A 83 28.42 17.93 -9.12
CA LYS A 83 28.54 16.46 -9.19
C LYS A 83 27.93 15.80 -7.96
N PRO A 84 27.33 14.60 -8.09
CA PRO A 84 26.86 13.83 -6.95
C PRO A 84 27.96 13.62 -5.91
N LYS A 85 27.64 13.87 -4.64
CA LYS A 85 28.60 13.79 -3.54
C LYS A 85 28.21 12.69 -2.54
N PHE A 86 29.04 11.65 -2.47
CA PHE A 86 28.92 10.59 -1.49
C PHE A 86 29.24 11.13 -0.08
N VAL A 87 28.39 10.80 0.89
CA VAL A 87 28.58 11.18 2.29
C VAL A 87 29.11 9.99 3.09
N ARG A 88 28.39 8.86 3.08
CA ARG A 88 28.76 7.61 3.77
C ARG A 88 27.85 6.44 3.41
N GLN A 89 28.26 5.23 3.77
CA GLN A 89 27.39 4.05 3.80
C GLN A 89 26.57 4.05 5.10
N VAL A 90 25.25 3.92 5.00
CA VAL A 90 24.34 3.87 6.18
C VAL A 90 23.82 2.47 6.47
N ILE A 91 23.59 1.65 5.45
CA ILE A 91 23.23 0.23 5.55
C ILE A 91 24.00 -0.56 4.48
N SER A 92 24.10 -1.87 4.61
CA SER A 92 24.74 -2.69 3.56
C SER A 92 23.88 -2.71 2.29
N LYS A 93 24.48 -3.11 1.16
CA LYS A 93 23.75 -3.24 -0.10
C LYS A 93 22.62 -4.27 0.03
N GLU A 94 22.90 -5.39 0.69
CA GLU A 94 21.97 -6.51 0.90
C GLU A 94 20.77 -6.06 1.75
N ASN A 95 21.02 -5.31 2.83
CA ASN A 95 19.95 -4.74 3.65
C ASN A 95 19.15 -3.70 2.87
N SER A 96 19.80 -2.95 1.98
CA SER A 96 19.13 -1.99 1.11
C SER A 96 18.19 -2.70 0.14
N GLU A 97 18.64 -3.77 -0.51
CA GLU A 97 17.85 -4.62 -1.41
C GLU A 97 16.63 -5.19 -0.69
N LEU A 98 16.84 -5.82 0.48
CA LEU A 98 15.76 -6.36 1.30
C LEU A 98 14.73 -5.28 1.68
N MET A 99 15.18 -4.08 2.03
CA MET A 99 14.27 -2.96 2.33
C MET A 99 13.45 -2.56 1.11
N ARG A 100 14.01 -2.58 -0.11
CA ARG A 100 13.26 -2.27 -1.34
C ARG A 100 12.20 -3.32 -1.65
N GLU A 101 12.50 -4.59 -1.47
CA GLU A 101 11.54 -5.70 -1.60
C GLU A 101 10.37 -5.54 -0.61
N MET A 102 10.68 -5.27 0.66
CA MET A 102 9.65 -5.02 1.70
C MET A 102 8.79 -3.79 1.37
N LEU A 103 9.39 -2.73 0.82
CA LEU A 103 8.65 -1.54 0.37
C LEU A 103 7.75 -1.83 -0.84
N GLU A 104 8.18 -2.70 -1.75
CA GLU A 104 7.36 -3.16 -2.88
C GLU A 104 6.16 -3.99 -2.39
N ASP A 105 6.34 -4.83 -1.38
CA ASP A 105 5.24 -5.57 -0.75
C ASP A 105 4.18 -4.64 -0.14
N VAL A 106 4.55 -3.48 0.40
CA VAL A 106 3.57 -2.52 0.91
C VAL A 106 2.66 -1.99 -0.20
N VAL A 107 3.19 -1.81 -1.42
CA VAL A 107 2.43 -1.30 -2.56
C VAL A 107 1.66 -2.41 -3.28
N THR A 108 2.23 -3.62 -3.37
CA THR A 108 1.58 -4.74 -4.07
C THR A 108 0.55 -5.45 -3.19
N LYS A 109 0.85 -5.60 -1.89
CA LYS A 109 0.09 -6.44 -0.95
C LYS A 109 -0.38 -5.72 0.32
N GLY A 110 0.19 -4.56 0.66
CA GLY A 110 -0.13 -3.85 1.90
C GLY A 110 -0.94 -2.55 1.77
N ALA A 111 -0.75 -1.65 2.74
CA ALA A 111 -1.48 -0.39 2.88
C ALA A 111 -1.22 0.65 1.76
N GLY A 112 -0.23 0.42 0.89
CA GLY A 112 0.16 1.30 -0.22
C GLY A 112 -0.51 0.96 -1.55
N LYS A 113 -1.41 -0.02 -1.63
CA LYS A 113 -2.05 -0.52 -2.87
C LYS A 113 -2.59 0.54 -3.83
N LYS A 114 -3.07 1.67 -3.32
CA LYS A 114 -3.59 2.76 -4.17
C LYS A 114 -2.49 3.50 -4.95
N ALA A 115 -1.22 3.27 -4.64
CA ALA A 115 -0.07 3.74 -5.41
C ALA A 115 0.38 2.76 -6.52
N TYR A 116 -0.23 1.57 -6.63
CA TYR A 116 0.15 0.55 -7.61
C TYR A 116 -0.13 1.03 -9.05
N ILE A 117 0.86 0.82 -9.92
CA ILE A 117 0.78 1.02 -11.37
C ILE A 117 1.23 -0.27 -12.03
N GLU A 118 0.40 -0.80 -12.90
CA GLU A 118 0.71 -2.04 -13.62
C GLU A 118 1.99 -1.90 -14.44
N GLY A 119 2.85 -2.91 -14.36
CA GLY A 119 4.14 -2.93 -15.05
C GLY A 119 5.22 -2.05 -14.42
N TYR A 120 5.00 -1.43 -13.26
CA TYR A 120 6.05 -0.68 -12.57
C TYR A 120 6.31 -1.23 -11.17
N HIS A 121 7.56 -1.58 -10.92
CA HIS A 121 8.04 -1.99 -9.60
C HIS A 121 8.11 -0.80 -8.65
N ILE A 122 7.01 -0.48 -7.98
CA ILE A 122 6.93 0.67 -7.06
C ILE A 122 7.00 0.15 -5.64
N GLY A 123 7.95 0.64 -4.86
CA GLY A 123 8.02 0.39 -3.43
C GLY A 123 7.75 1.67 -2.67
N GLY A 124 6.96 1.59 -1.61
CA GLY A 124 6.61 2.78 -0.85
C GLY A 124 6.12 2.48 0.54
N LYS A 125 5.97 3.53 1.33
CA LYS A 125 5.50 3.46 2.70
C LYS A 125 4.52 4.58 3.00
N THR A 126 3.42 4.19 3.61
CA THR A 126 2.44 5.09 4.21
C THR A 126 2.96 5.65 5.54
N GLY A 127 2.71 6.93 5.78
CA GLY A 127 2.95 7.61 7.06
C GLY A 127 1.72 8.43 7.44
N THR A 128 1.29 8.30 8.69
CA THR A 128 0.14 9.03 9.26
C THR A 128 0.57 9.56 10.62
N ALA A 129 1.18 10.74 10.65
CA ALA A 129 1.74 11.31 11.87
C ALA A 129 0.74 12.21 12.57
N GLU A 130 0.62 12.08 13.89
CA GLU A 130 -0.18 12.99 14.72
C GLU A 130 0.53 14.35 14.83
N LYS A 131 -0.22 15.44 14.69
CA LYS A 131 0.36 16.78 14.80
C LYS A 131 0.53 17.16 16.27
N ALA A 132 1.73 17.58 16.66
CA ALA A 132 1.98 18.11 17.99
C ALA A 132 1.56 19.59 18.07
N ILE A 133 0.65 19.93 18.98
CA ILE A 133 0.15 21.27 19.25
C ILE A 133 0.29 21.56 20.74
N ASN A 134 0.97 22.65 21.08
CA ASN A 134 1.20 23.09 22.47
C ASN A 134 1.76 21.98 23.40
N GLY A 135 2.68 21.16 22.86
CA GLY A 135 3.38 20.11 23.61
C GLY A 135 2.59 18.81 23.80
N LYS A 136 1.46 18.63 23.12
CA LYS A 136 0.68 17.38 23.10
C LYS A 136 0.28 17.03 21.68
N TYR A 137 0.04 15.76 21.39
CA TYR A 137 -0.59 15.37 20.13
C TYR A 137 -2.02 15.89 20.09
N ASP A 138 -2.41 16.39 18.92
CA ASP A 138 -3.77 16.82 18.67
C ASP A 138 -4.74 15.64 18.74
N THR A 139 -5.84 15.81 19.45
CA THR A 139 -6.90 14.79 19.59
C THR A 139 -8.15 15.13 18.78
N THR A 140 -8.09 16.18 17.95
CA THR A 140 -9.21 16.67 17.13
C THR A 140 -9.14 16.18 15.68
N GLY A 141 -8.12 15.39 15.35
CA GLY A 141 -7.96 14.75 14.05
C GLY A 141 -6.99 15.47 13.11
N LYS A 142 -6.04 16.27 13.65
CA LYS A 142 -4.99 16.89 12.85
C LYS A 142 -3.82 15.93 12.65
N TYR A 143 -3.64 15.51 11.40
CA TYR A 143 -2.59 14.60 10.99
C TYR A 143 -1.72 15.20 9.89
N ILE A 144 -0.53 14.63 9.72
CA ILE A 144 0.31 14.82 8.53
C ILE A 144 0.30 13.48 7.80
N SER A 145 -0.24 13.47 6.59
CA SER A 145 -0.37 12.27 5.79
C SER A 145 0.70 12.25 4.71
N THR A 146 1.59 11.26 4.76
CA THR A 146 2.78 11.21 3.90
C THR A 146 2.86 9.88 3.18
N PHE A 147 3.20 9.90 1.89
CA PHE A 147 3.55 8.69 1.15
C PHE A 147 4.94 8.88 0.54
N ALA A 148 5.84 7.96 0.86
CA ALA A 148 7.22 7.96 0.40
C ALA A 148 7.43 6.75 -0.50
N CYS A 149 7.98 6.91 -1.70
CA CYS A 149 8.20 5.80 -2.61
C CYS A 149 9.47 5.92 -3.44
N ILE A 150 9.92 4.79 -3.96
CA ILE A 150 11.02 4.60 -4.88
C ILE A 150 10.51 3.83 -6.09
N ALA A 151 11.03 4.14 -7.27
CA ALA A 151 10.72 3.38 -8.48
C ALA A 151 11.86 3.46 -9.50
N PRO A 152 12.05 2.41 -10.32
CA PRO A 152 11.66 1.03 -10.04
C PRO A 152 12.35 0.48 -8.77
N CYS A 153 11.80 -0.49 -8.04
CA CYS A 153 12.46 -1.04 -6.83
C CYS A 153 13.72 -1.85 -7.12
N ASN A 154 13.75 -2.53 -8.27
CA ASN A 154 14.86 -3.36 -8.72
C ASN A 154 16.04 -2.55 -9.24
N ASP A 155 15.81 -1.39 -9.88
CA ASP A 155 16.84 -0.45 -10.32
C ASP A 155 16.38 1.01 -10.13
N PRO A 156 16.40 1.55 -8.90
CA PRO A 156 15.79 2.84 -8.57
C PRO A 156 16.33 4.03 -9.37
N LYS A 157 15.43 4.74 -10.03
CA LYS A 157 15.71 5.99 -10.76
C LYS A 157 15.12 7.21 -10.08
N ILE A 158 14.04 7.03 -9.34
CA ILE A 158 13.30 8.10 -8.68
C ILE A 158 13.00 7.76 -7.23
N ALA A 159 13.01 8.79 -6.40
CA ALA A 159 12.48 8.79 -5.04
C ALA A 159 11.50 9.95 -4.93
N VAL A 160 10.34 9.73 -4.32
CA VAL A 160 9.26 10.71 -4.17
C VAL A 160 8.79 10.69 -2.72
N VAL A 161 8.54 11.86 -2.16
CA VAL A 161 7.84 12.02 -0.88
C VAL A 161 6.74 13.04 -1.09
N LEU A 162 5.48 12.61 -0.97
CA LEU A 162 4.31 13.46 -1.01
C LEU A 162 3.74 13.57 0.40
N SER A 163 3.49 14.79 0.87
CA SER A 163 2.93 15.04 2.20
C SER A 163 1.76 16.01 2.10
N ILE A 164 0.70 15.72 2.87
CA ILE A 164 -0.52 16.52 3.00
C ILE A 164 -0.62 16.91 4.47
N ASP A 165 -0.52 18.21 4.76
CA ASP A 165 -0.71 18.74 6.11
C ASP A 165 -2.21 18.94 6.37
N GLU A 166 -2.70 18.37 7.47
CA GLU A 166 -4.10 18.44 7.90
C GLU A 166 -5.10 18.02 6.79
N PRO A 167 -5.00 16.78 6.25
CA PRO A 167 -6.03 16.26 5.35
C PRO A 167 -7.38 16.18 6.05
N ASP A 168 -8.46 15.97 5.28
CA ASP A 168 -9.79 15.74 5.84
C ASP A 168 -9.74 14.65 6.95
N PRO A 169 -10.19 14.95 8.17
CA PRO A 169 -10.15 14.00 9.30
C PRO A 169 -10.98 12.74 9.08
N SER A 170 -11.88 12.71 8.09
CA SER A 170 -12.61 11.49 7.70
C SER A 170 -11.79 10.58 6.77
N ASN A 171 -10.69 11.07 6.20
CA ASN A 171 -9.84 10.37 5.24
C ASN A 171 -8.35 10.74 5.40
N TYR A 172 -7.81 10.63 6.62
CA TYR A 172 -6.45 11.07 6.96
C TYR A 172 -5.36 10.01 6.68
N TYR A 173 -5.72 8.73 6.59
CA TYR A 173 -4.76 7.66 6.32
C TYR A 173 -4.09 7.83 4.95
N SER A 174 -2.75 7.81 4.94
CA SER A 174 -1.93 8.01 3.73
C SER A 174 -2.27 7.06 2.57
N GLY A 175 -2.62 5.81 2.89
CA GLY A 175 -3.05 4.84 1.88
C GLY A 175 -4.30 5.25 1.09
N SER A 176 -5.14 6.14 1.65
CA SER A 176 -6.39 6.59 1.02
C SER A 176 -6.34 8.00 0.43
N ASN A 177 -5.28 8.78 0.67
CA ASN A 177 -5.13 10.13 0.12
C ASN A 177 -3.78 10.35 -0.60
N ALA A 178 -2.64 10.25 0.09
CA ALA A 178 -1.31 10.55 -0.42
C ALA A 178 -0.83 9.49 -1.41
N ALA A 179 -1.15 8.21 -1.17
CA ALA A 179 -0.82 7.11 -2.07
C ALA A 179 -1.44 7.28 -3.48
N PRO A 180 -2.77 7.48 -3.65
CA PRO A 180 -3.35 7.68 -4.98
C PRO A 180 -2.91 9.00 -5.64
N LEU A 181 -2.61 10.06 -4.88
CA LEU A 181 -2.02 11.28 -5.46
C LEU A 181 -0.60 11.04 -5.96
N THR A 182 0.19 10.24 -5.23
CA THR A 182 1.53 9.86 -5.66
C THR A 182 1.48 9.01 -6.92
N LYS A 183 0.48 8.13 -7.07
CA LYS A 183 0.25 7.38 -8.31
C LYS A 183 0.19 8.30 -9.54
N ILE A 184 -0.65 9.34 -9.47
CA ILE A 184 -0.83 10.30 -10.58
C ILE A 184 0.50 10.97 -10.91
N LEU A 185 1.25 11.41 -9.88
CA LEU A 185 2.57 12.00 -10.06
C LEU A 185 3.58 11.01 -10.68
N LEU A 186 3.56 9.74 -10.28
CA LEU A 186 4.43 8.72 -10.84
C LEU A 186 4.10 8.45 -12.32
N GLU A 187 2.83 8.38 -12.71
CA GLU A 187 2.41 8.25 -14.11
C GLU A 187 2.92 9.41 -14.97
N ASP A 188 2.94 10.63 -14.43
CA ASP A 188 3.54 11.80 -15.10
C ASP A 188 5.06 11.68 -15.23
N ILE A 189 5.74 11.27 -14.16
CA ILE A 189 7.19 11.10 -14.13
C ILE A 189 7.63 9.99 -15.10
N PHE A 190 6.95 8.85 -15.12
CA PHE A 190 7.28 7.74 -16.01
C PHE A 190 7.15 8.14 -17.47
N ARG A 191 6.08 8.87 -17.82
CA ARG A 191 5.93 9.44 -19.16
C ARG A 191 7.02 10.44 -19.49
N TYR A 192 7.37 11.34 -18.57
CA TYR A 192 8.41 12.33 -18.78
C TYR A 192 9.79 11.71 -18.99
N LEU A 193 10.11 10.65 -18.23
CA LEU A 193 11.38 9.94 -18.29
C LEU A 193 11.43 8.87 -19.41
N ASN A 194 10.32 8.65 -20.14
CA ASN A 194 10.14 7.53 -21.06
C ASN A 194 10.52 6.18 -20.40
N MET A 195 10.06 5.99 -19.16
CA MET A 195 10.21 4.71 -18.48
C MET A 195 9.14 3.77 -19.00
N GLU A 196 9.57 2.67 -19.60
CA GLU A 196 8.67 1.63 -20.08
C GLU A 196 8.24 0.70 -18.93
N PRO A 197 7.01 0.19 -18.96
CA PRO A 197 6.56 -0.80 -17.98
C PRO A 197 7.29 -2.14 -18.20
N ASP A 198 7.79 -2.72 -17.11
CA ASP A 198 8.25 -4.10 -17.04
C ASP A 198 7.04 -5.02 -16.83
N LEU A 199 6.41 -5.42 -17.93
CA LEU A 199 5.28 -6.35 -17.93
C LEU A 199 5.73 -7.82 -17.85
N GLY A 200 7.04 -8.09 -17.86
CA GLY A 200 7.61 -9.44 -17.98
C GLY A 200 7.15 -10.21 -19.23
N GLU A 201 7.72 -11.39 -19.47
CA GLU A 201 7.17 -12.36 -20.45
C GLU A 201 6.02 -13.21 -19.88
N ASN A 202 5.64 -13.02 -18.61
CA ASN A 202 4.59 -13.81 -17.95
C ASN A 202 3.49 -12.94 -17.33
N LYS A 203 2.39 -12.94 -18.06
CA LYS A 203 1.00 -12.60 -17.72
C LYS A 203 0.64 -12.42 -16.24
N GLU A 204 -0.02 -11.29 -16.01
CA GLU A 204 -1.03 -11.01 -14.99
C GLU A 204 -0.54 -10.98 -13.55
N VAL A 205 -0.42 -9.76 -13.00
CA VAL A 205 -0.67 -9.58 -11.57
C VAL A 205 -2.06 -10.12 -11.32
N VAL A 206 -2.09 -11.27 -10.66
CA VAL A 206 -3.29 -12.05 -10.40
C VAL A 206 -4.19 -11.22 -9.49
N LYS A 207 -5.15 -10.51 -10.08
CA LYS A 207 -6.24 -9.92 -9.32
C LYS A 207 -7.11 -11.08 -8.83
N GLU A 208 -7.11 -11.30 -7.52
CA GLU A 208 -7.95 -12.33 -6.91
C GLU A 208 -9.34 -11.76 -6.63
N VAL A 209 -10.36 -12.57 -6.93
CA VAL A 209 -11.77 -12.26 -6.74
C VAL A 209 -12.39 -13.36 -5.88
N THR A 210 -13.12 -12.98 -4.83
CA THR A 210 -13.89 -13.94 -4.02
C THR A 210 -15.11 -14.42 -4.83
N ILE A 211 -15.31 -15.73 -4.90
CA ILE A 211 -16.49 -16.30 -5.54
C ILE A 211 -17.75 -15.89 -4.75
N PRO A 212 -18.72 -15.20 -5.37
CA PRO A 212 -19.93 -14.76 -4.70
C PRO A 212 -20.91 -15.92 -4.47
N GLU A 213 -21.92 -15.71 -3.62
CA GLU A 213 -23.04 -16.64 -3.50
C GLU A 213 -23.96 -16.55 -4.73
N MET A 214 -24.13 -17.68 -5.41
CA MET A 214 -24.84 -17.76 -6.69
C MET A 214 -25.98 -18.77 -6.66
N ARG A 215 -26.07 -19.58 -5.60
CA ARG A 215 -27.12 -20.59 -5.46
C ARG A 215 -28.47 -19.92 -5.22
N GLY A 216 -29.51 -20.49 -5.80
CA GLY A 216 -30.86 -19.93 -5.81
C GLY A 216 -31.08 -18.80 -6.81
N LYS A 217 -30.05 -18.35 -7.54
CA LYS A 217 -30.18 -17.39 -8.64
C LYS A 217 -30.54 -18.10 -9.95
N SER A 218 -31.17 -17.35 -10.86
CA SER A 218 -31.34 -17.79 -12.25
C SER A 218 -29.99 -17.86 -12.95
N ILE A 219 -29.90 -18.65 -14.01
CA ILE A 219 -28.71 -18.69 -14.87
C ILE A 219 -28.37 -17.27 -15.36
N ALA A 220 -29.33 -16.52 -15.90
CA ALA A 220 -29.08 -15.18 -16.43
C ALA A 220 -28.50 -14.19 -15.40
N ASP A 221 -28.97 -14.24 -14.15
CA ASP A 221 -28.41 -13.40 -13.08
C ASP A 221 -26.98 -13.82 -12.72
N ALA A 222 -26.72 -15.13 -12.71
CA ALA A 222 -25.41 -15.67 -12.45
C ALA A 222 -24.40 -15.24 -13.52
N GLU A 223 -24.78 -15.31 -14.80
CA GLU A 223 -23.94 -14.87 -15.92
C GLU A 223 -23.54 -13.40 -15.79
N LYS A 224 -24.50 -12.54 -15.44
CA LYS A 224 -24.26 -11.10 -15.27
C LYS A 224 -23.30 -10.81 -14.13
N ILE A 225 -23.46 -11.49 -13.00
CA ILE A 225 -22.60 -11.30 -11.83
C ILE A 225 -21.17 -11.76 -12.13
N LEU A 226 -20.98 -12.95 -12.72
CA LEU A 226 -19.64 -13.47 -13.02
C LEU A 226 -18.93 -12.67 -14.11
N SER A 227 -19.67 -12.19 -15.12
CA SER A 227 -19.11 -11.33 -16.17
C SER A 227 -18.59 -10.01 -15.61
N ASN A 228 -19.32 -9.39 -14.68
CA ASN A 228 -18.86 -8.16 -14.00
C ASN A 228 -17.62 -8.38 -13.13
N LEU A 229 -17.38 -9.62 -12.71
CA LEU A 229 -16.24 -10.03 -11.89
C LEU A 229 -15.08 -10.60 -12.73
N ASN A 230 -15.17 -10.56 -14.06
CA ASN A 230 -14.20 -11.15 -14.99
C ASN A 230 -13.96 -12.66 -14.70
N LEU A 231 -14.99 -13.41 -14.31
CA LEU A 231 -14.90 -14.84 -14.04
C LEU A 231 -15.51 -15.64 -15.19
N ASN A 232 -14.79 -16.66 -15.65
CA ASN A 232 -15.29 -17.60 -16.64
C ASN A 232 -16.14 -18.66 -15.94
N PHE A 233 -17.13 -19.23 -16.63
CA PHE A 233 -17.93 -20.30 -16.05
C PHE A 233 -18.36 -21.35 -17.08
N GLU A 234 -18.69 -22.53 -16.57
CA GLU A 234 -19.46 -23.55 -17.27
C GLU A 234 -20.69 -23.92 -16.46
N ILE A 235 -21.76 -24.27 -17.14
CA ILE A 235 -23.00 -24.71 -16.52
C ILE A 235 -23.17 -26.20 -16.81
N THR A 236 -23.39 -26.99 -15.76
CA THR A 236 -23.67 -28.42 -15.85
C THR A 236 -25.06 -28.73 -15.29
N GLY A 237 -25.80 -29.62 -15.95
CA GLY A 237 -27.17 -29.99 -15.58
C GLY A 237 -28.25 -29.33 -16.48
N SER A 238 -29.51 -29.68 -16.21
CA SER A 238 -30.67 -29.26 -17.03
C SER A 238 -31.69 -28.40 -16.27
N GLY A 239 -31.31 -27.87 -15.11
CA GLY A 239 -32.15 -26.99 -14.31
C GLY A 239 -32.07 -25.52 -14.72
N SER A 240 -33.02 -24.71 -14.24
CA SER A 240 -33.06 -23.26 -14.49
C SER A 240 -32.47 -22.42 -13.35
N ILE A 241 -32.13 -23.05 -12.23
CA ILE A 241 -31.63 -22.43 -11.01
C ILE A 241 -30.29 -23.08 -10.62
N ILE A 242 -29.36 -22.27 -10.13
CA ILE A 242 -28.08 -22.77 -9.63
C ILE A 242 -28.26 -23.41 -8.24
N ASN A 243 -27.87 -24.67 -8.10
CA ASN A 243 -27.95 -25.43 -6.86
C ASN A 243 -26.59 -25.63 -6.20
N ASP A 244 -25.51 -25.62 -6.98
CA ASP A 244 -24.15 -25.71 -6.46
C ASP A 244 -23.14 -24.93 -7.31
N VAL A 245 -22.01 -24.57 -6.69
CA VAL A 245 -20.92 -23.81 -7.28
C VAL A 245 -19.60 -24.44 -6.87
N ASN A 246 -18.70 -24.65 -7.84
CA ASN A 246 -17.37 -25.16 -7.59
C ASN A 246 -16.30 -24.33 -8.34
N PRO A 247 -15.29 -23.74 -7.65
CA PRO A 247 -15.06 -23.78 -6.20
C PRO A 247 -16.18 -23.13 -5.38
N LYS A 248 -16.27 -23.48 -4.09
CA LYS A 248 -17.37 -23.01 -3.23
C LYS A 248 -17.36 -21.48 -3.08
N PRO A 249 -18.52 -20.84 -2.89
CA PRO A 249 -18.59 -19.41 -2.57
C PRO A 249 -17.73 -19.08 -1.34
N GLY A 250 -17.04 -17.94 -1.38
CA GLY A 250 -16.08 -17.52 -0.35
C GLY A 250 -14.62 -17.91 -0.65
N VAL A 251 -14.36 -18.75 -1.64
CA VAL A 251 -12.99 -19.02 -2.12
C VAL A 251 -12.49 -17.85 -2.98
N ALA A 252 -11.30 -17.34 -2.68
CA ALA A 252 -10.60 -16.40 -3.56
C ALA A 252 -9.96 -17.15 -4.74
N VAL A 253 -10.23 -16.69 -5.96
CA VAL A 253 -9.70 -17.25 -7.22
C VAL A 253 -9.15 -16.15 -8.11
N LYS A 254 -8.30 -16.51 -9.07
CA LYS A 254 -7.77 -15.56 -10.05
C LYS A 254 -8.89 -15.03 -10.96
N GLU A 255 -8.82 -13.77 -11.38
CA GLU A 255 -9.60 -13.33 -12.55
C GLU A 255 -9.39 -14.30 -13.73
N ASN A 256 -10.40 -14.44 -14.58
CA ASN A 256 -10.47 -15.41 -15.67
C ASN A 256 -10.51 -16.89 -15.26
N THR A 257 -10.50 -17.23 -13.96
CA THR A 257 -10.69 -18.60 -13.50
C THR A 257 -12.04 -19.14 -13.97
N LYS A 258 -12.05 -20.39 -14.46
CA LYS A 258 -13.27 -21.09 -14.85
C LYS A 258 -13.93 -21.73 -13.63
N ILE A 259 -15.20 -21.39 -13.38
CA ILE A 259 -16.02 -21.89 -12.27
C ILE A 259 -17.11 -22.80 -12.82
N ASN A 260 -17.40 -23.93 -12.18
CA ASN A 260 -18.51 -24.78 -12.55
C ASN A 260 -19.76 -24.42 -11.73
N LEU A 261 -20.84 -24.08 -12.43
CA LEU A 261 -22.17 -23.87 -11.88
C LEU A 261 -23.02 -25.12 -12.16
N ILE A 262 -23.59 -25.73 -11.12
CA ILE A 262 -24.45 -26.89 -11.26
C ILE A 262 -25.90 -26.43 -11.16
N ALA A 263 -26.65 -26.58 -12.25
CA ALA A 263 -28.06 -26.22 -12.36
C ALA A 263 -28.95 -27.47 -12.41
N ASP A 264 -29.83 -27.63 -11.43
CA ASP A 264 -30.72 -28.79 -11.33
C ASP A 264 -32.11 -28.36 -10.81
N ASN A 265 -33.15 -29.13 -11.12
CA ASN A 265 -34.52 -28.89 -10.68
C ASN A 265 -34.82 -29.48 -9.28
N SER A 266 -33.82 -30.03 -8.59
CA SER A 266 -33.96 -30.58 -7.24
C SER A 266 -33.98 -29.49 -6.16
N GLN A 267 -34.78 -29.69 -5.11
CA GLN A 267 -34.91 -28.74 -3.98
C GLN A 267 -33.75 -28.81 -2.95
N LYS A 268 -32.76 -29.67 -3.16
CA LYS A 268 -31.60 -29.80 -2.25
C LYS A 268 -30.49 -28.88 -2.70
N ILE A 269 -30.48 -27.66 -2.15
CA ILE A 269 -29.38 -26.71 -2.30
C ILE A 269 -28.28 -27.10 -1.32
N ASN A 270 -27.07 -27.34 -1.80
CA ASN A 270 -25.91 -27.47 -0.93
C ASN A 270 -25.66 -26.09 -0.30
N SER A 271 -25.61 -26.00 1.03
CA SER A 271 -25.48 -24.73 1.77
C SER A 271 -24.06 -24.45 2.28
N ASP A 272 -23.07 -25.21 1.82
CA ASP A 272 -21.69 -25.07 2.32
C ASP A 272 -20.97 -23.92 1.62
N VAL A 273 -20.21 -23.15 2.38
CA VAL A 273 -19.41 -22.01 1.94
C VAL A 273 -18.00 -22.17 2.47
N ALA A 274 -17.02 -21.60 1.78
CA ALA A 274 -15.67 -21.46 2.32
C ALA A 274 -15.62 -20.22 3.20
N VAL A 275 -14.98 -20.32 4.37
CA VAL A 275 -14.70 -19.15 5.20
C VAL A 275 -13.70 -18.25 4.46
N PRO A 276 -14.04 -16.98 4.16
CA PRO A 276 -13.11 -16.04 3.55
C PRO A 276 -11.93 -15.73 4.47
N ASP A 277 -10.89 -15.12 3.90
CA ASP A 277 -9.86 -14.47 4.70
C ASP A 277 -10.35 -13.07 5.11
N PHE A 278 -10.56 -12.86 6.41
CA PHE A 278 -11.02 -11.60 6.98
C PHE A 278 -9.87 -10.71 7.47
N ASN A 279 -8.61 -11.14 7.31
CA ASN A 279 -7.47 -10.32 7.68
C ASN A 279 -7.40 -9.04 6.82
N GLU A 280 -6.97 -7.95 7.44
CA GLU A 280 -6.81 -6.60 6.88
C GLU A 280 -8.08 -5.93 6.35
N LYS A 281 -9.25 -6.56 6.51
CA LYS A 281 -10.54 -5.99 6.14
C LYS A 281 -11.14 -5.18 7.27
N THR A 282 -11.86 -4.12 6.91
CA THR A 282 -12.65 -3.33 7.86
C THR A 282 -13.87 -4.12 8.34
N GLN A 283 -14.43 -3.75 9.50
CA GLN A 283 -15.69 -4.33 10.00
C GLN A 283 -16.79 -4.34 8.94
N LYS A 284 -16.91 -3.26 8.16
CA LYS A 284 -17.91 -3.13 7.11
C LYS A 284 -17.69 -4.16 6.00
N GLU A 285 -16.48 -4.28 5.49
CA GLU A 285 -16.13 -5.24 4.43
C GLU A 285 -16.32 -6.69 4.89
N ILE A 286 -15.91 -7.01 6.13
CA ILE A 286 -16.10 -8.32 6.73
C ILE A 286 -17.60 -8.65 6.84
N LEU A 287 -18.42 -7.70 7.31
CA LEU A 287 -19.87 -7.88 7.40
C LEU A 287 -20.51 -8.04 6.03
N ASP A 288 -20.15 -7.21 5.06
CA ASP A 288 -20.72 -7.24 3.71
C ASP A 288 -20.42 -8.61 3.04
N GLU A 289 -19.18 -9.11 3.13
CA GLU A 289 -18.77 -10.40 2.57
C GLU A 289 -19.39 -11.59 3.33
N ALA A 290 -19.36 -11.57 4.67
CA ALA A 290 -19.94 -12.63 5.47
C ALA A 290 -21.45 -12.73 5.31
N ASN A 291 -22.17 -11.60 5.28
CA ASN A 291 -23.60 -11.56 5.05
C ASN A 291 -23.97 -12.09 3.66
N ALA A 292 -23.18 -11.76 2.63
CA ALA A 292 -23.38 -12.28 1.28
C ALA A 292 -23.28 -13.82 1.23
N LEU A 293 -22.41 -14.41 2.06
CA LEU A 293 -22.23 -15.86 2.18
C LEU A 293 -23.14 -16.51 3.24
N GLY A 294 -23.88 -15.71 4.00
CA GLY A 294 -24.68 -16.15 5.14
C GLY A 294 -23.87 -16.73 6.30
N ILE A 295 -22.63 -16.28 6.47
CA ILE A 295 -21.79 -16.51 7.64
C ILE A 295 -22.15 -15.45 8.68
N LYS A 296 -22.28 -15.85 9.95
CA LYS A 296 -22.45 -14.90 11.06
C LYS A 296 -21.07 -14.50 11.57
N VAL A 297 -20.88 -13.23 11.88
CA VAL A 297 -19.59 -12.75 12.42
C VAL A 297 -19.80 -12.18 13.81
N VAL A 298 -18.91 -12.54 14.74
CA VAL A 298 -18.79 -11.91 16.05
C VAL A 298 -17.41 -11.28 16.14
N PHE A 299 -17.37 -9.98 16.41
CA PHE A 299 -16.12 -9.24 16.56
C PHE A 299 -15.62 -9.25 17.99
N SER A 300 -14.29 -9.26 18.13
CA SER A 300 -13.59 -9.06 19.40
C SER A 300 -12.52 -7.99 19.19
N GLY A 301 -12.74 -6.78 19.72
CA GLY A 301 -11.88 -5.62 19.51
C GLY A 301 -12.46 -4.61 18.50
N ASP A 302 -11.66 -3.62 18.11
CA ASP A 302 -12.00 -2.55 17.16
C ASP A 302 -10.89 -2.40 16.14
N GLY A 303 -11.18 -2.03 14.88
CA GLY A 303 -10.16 -1.80 13.84
C GLY A 303 -10.32 -2.70 12.62
N ILE A 304 -9.20 -3.27 12.14
CA ILE A 304 -9.15 -4.19 10.99
C ILE A 304 -9.03 -5.63 11.49
N GLY A 305 -9.48 -6.60 10.69
CA GLY A 305 -9.30 -8.03 11.00
C GLY A 305 -7.82 -8.39 11.07
N VAL A 306 -7.42 -9.08 12.13
CA VAL A 306 -6.03 -9.58 12.28
C VAL A 306 -5.96 -11.09 12.46
N SER A 307 -7.07 -11.70 12.91
CA SER A 307 -7.19 -13.15 12.95
C SER A 307 -8.64 -13.59 13.04
N GLN A 308 -8.88 -14.86 12.74
CA GLN A 308 -10.18 -15.52 12.80
C GLN A 308 -10.03 -16.90 13.42
N ASP A 309 -11.06 -17.35 14.16
CA ASP A 309 -11.06 -18.65 14.85
C ASP A 309 -11.16 -19.86 13.90
N ILE A 310 -11.82 -19.68 12.75
CA ILE A 310 -11.89 -20.68 11.68
C ILE A 310 -10.95 -20.28 10.54
N GLN A 311 -10.02 -21.16 10.19
CA GLN A 311 -9.02 -20.90 9.15
C GLN A 311 -9.66 -20.56 7.78
N PRO A 312 -9.09 -19.62 7.00
CA PRO A 312 -9.56 -19.34 5.65
C PRO A 312 -9.62 -20.61 4.79
N LYS A 313 -10.56 -20.64 3.83
CA LYS A 313 -10.84 -21.78 2.93
C LYS A 313 -11.46 -23.02 3.61
N THR A 314 -11.63 -23.01 4.93
CA THR A 314 -12.38 -24.08 5.62
C THR A 314 -13.82 -24.08 5.15
N ILE A 315 -14.35 -25.25 4.79
CA ILE A 315 -15.74 -25.39 4.35
C ILE A 315 -16.65 -25.51 5.57
N VAL A 316 -17.65 -24.64 5.65
CA VAL A 316 -18.63 -24.58 6.74
C VAL A 316 -20.04 -24.44 6.18
N SER A 317 -21.05 -24.91 6.91
CA SER A 317 -22.44 -24.71 6.51
C SER A 317 -22.91 -23.27 6.82
N LYS A 318 -23.81 -22.75 5.98
CA LYS A 318 -24.44 -21.44 6.17
C LYS A 318 -25.01 -21.29 7.59
N GLY A 319 -24.83 -20.10 8.19
CA GLY A 319 -25.24 -19.81 9.56
C GLY A 319 -24.19 -20.09 10.62
N THR A 320 -23.05 -20.69 10.25
CA THR A 320 -21.86 -20.80 11.10
C THR A 320 -21.41 -19.42 11.57
N THR A 321 -21.08 -19.33 12.85
CA THR A 321 -20.50 -18.11 13.45
C THR A 321 -18.98 -18.19 13.41
N VAL A 322 -18.34 -17.20 12.79
CA VAL A 322 -16.89 -16.99 12.80
C VAL A 322 -16.58 -15.85 13.76
N LYS A 323 -15.66 -16.08 14.69
CA LYS A 323 -15.13 -15.02 15.56
C LYS A 323 -13.94 -14.37 14.87
N VAL A 324 -14.02 -13.06 14.66
CA VAL A 324 -12.93 -12.26 14.08
C VAL A 324 -12.35 -11.36 15.16
N ILE A 325 -11.05 -11.46 15.39
CA ILE A 325 -10.32 -10.54 16.24
C ILE A 325 -9.96 -9.33 15.41
N LEU A 326 -10.35 -8.17 15.93
CA LEU A 326 -10.02 -6.88 15.34
C LEU A 326 -8.99 -6.21 16.21
N GLU A 327 -7.98 -5.66 15.57
CA GLU A 327 -7.05 -4.78 16.23
C GLU A 327 -7.06 -3.46 15.49
N LYS A 328 -6.95 -2.38 16.27
CA LYS A 328 -6.63 -1.09 15.69
C LYS A 328 -5.26 -1.31 15.08
N PRO A 329 -5.07 -1.04 13.78
CA PRO A 329 -3.76 -1.23 13.17
C PRO A 329 -2.75 -0.54 14.09
N GLU A 330 -1.80 -1.31 14.61
CA GLU A 330 -0.85 -0.80 15.60
C GLU A 330 -0.25 0.49 15.04
N ASN A 331 -0.39 1.55 15.83
CA ASN A 331 -0.11 2.94 15.45
C ASN A 331 1.30 3.11 14.87
#